data_AF-A0AAJ2H4E1-F1
#
_entry.id   AF-A0AAJ2H4E1-F1
#
_cell.length_a   1.000
_cell.length_b   1.000
_cell.length_c   1.000
_cell.angle_alpha   90.00
_cell.angle_beta   90.00
_cell.angle_gamma   90.00
#
_symmetry.space_group_name_H-M   'P 1'
#
loop_
_entity.id
_entity.type
_entity.pdbx_description
1 polymer ?
#
loop_
_entity_poly.entity_id
_entity_poly.type
_entity_poly.pdbx_seq_one_letter_code
_entity_poly.pdbx_strand_id
1 'polypeptide(L)'
;HNEDSTSMLEILNNRTEHTHENEQFRRVAEIIEISFKKYGYNGILIGNPFNETYYRFRADAILYYNNGLILIDFKDYKGIINLPENSNEFSSNKWHNESLKD
;
A
#
# COMPACT_ATOMS: atom_id res chain seq x y z
N HIS A 1 -13.02 29.58 -16.19
CA HIS A 1 -12.13 29.66 -15.03
C HIS A 1 -11.65 28.25 -14.79
N ASN A 2 -10.45 27.91 -15.26
CA ASN A 2 -9.84 26.60 -15.07
C ASN A 2 -8.99 26.70 -13.81
N GLU A 3 -9.52 26.23 -12.69
CA GLU A 3 -8.68 25.75 -11.61
C GLU A 3 -8.35 24.31 -11.96
N ASP A 4 -7.11 24.06 -12.41
CA ASP A 4 -6.53 22.72 -12.32
C ASP A 4 -6.61 22.33 -10.84
N SER A 5 -7.68 21.61 -10.49
CA SER A 5 -7.84 20.98 -9.19
C SER A 5 -6.77 19.91 -9.12
N THR A 6 -5.57 20.34 -8.70
CA THR A 6 -4.38 19.52 -8.73
C THR A 6 -4.58 18.47 -7.65
N SER A 7 -4.94 17.25 -8.04
CA SER A 7 -5.01 16.08 -7.17
C SER A 7 -3.68 15.98 -6.41
N MET A 8 -3.74 16.08 -5.09
CA MET A 8 -2.56 16.17 -4.24
C MET A 8 -2.48 14.94 -3.34
N LEU A 9 -1.49 14.11 -3.60
CA LEU A 9 -1.06 13.05 -2.69
C LEU A 9 0.16 13.55 -1.92
N GLU A 10 0.02 13.78 -0.62
CA GLU A 10 1.16 14.01 0.26
C GLU A 10 1.80 12.67 0.61
N ILE A 11 3.13 12.59 0.56
CA ILE A 11 3.87 11.36 0.84
C ILE A 11 4.85 11.63 1.96
N LEU A 12 4.66 10.95 3.08
CA LEU A 12 5.53 10.96 4.26
C LEU A 12 6.15 9.56 4.39
N ASN A 13 7.45 9.45 4.66
CA ASN A 13 8.08 8.15 4.87
C ASN A 13 9.16 8.24 5.94
N ASN A 14 9.01 7.47 7.02
CA ASN A 14 10.10 7.21 7.94
C ASN A 14 11.02 6.19 7.27
N ARG A 15 12.23 6.61 6.89
CA ARG A 15 13.19 5.71 6.22
C ARG A 15 13.42 4.47 7.09
N THR A 16 13.14 3.29 6.55
CA THR A 16 13.57 2.03 7.17
C THR A 16 15.02 1.76 6.85
N GLU A 17 15.71 1.05 7.75
CA GLU A 17 17.08 0.57 7.50
C GLU A 17 17.14 -0.47 6.37
N HIS A 18 16.00 -1.07 6.01
CA HIS A 18 15.87 -2.06 4.94
C HIS A 18 15.62 -1.40 3.58
N THR A 19 16.59 -1.51 2.67
CA THR A 19 16.52 -0.89 1.33
C THR A 19 15.36 -1.42 0.47
N HIS A 20 15.00 -2.70 0.60
CA HIS A 20 13.96 -3.33 -0.22
C HIS A 20 12.54 -2.80 0.11
N GLU A 21 12.23 -2.56 1.39
CA GLU A 21 10.93 -2.00 1.80
C GLU A 21 10.73 -0.58 1.23
N ASN A 22 11.81 0.22 1.23
CA ASN A 22 11.78 1.57 0.66
C ASN A 22 11.52 1.56 -0.86
N GLU A 23 12.05 0.56 -1.59
CA GLU A 23 11.78 0.40 -3.03
C GLU A 23 10.33 0.00 -3.31
N GLN A 24 9.79 -0.94 -2.54
CA GLN A 24 8.39 -1.37 -2.67
C GLN A 24 7.43 -0.22 -2.34
N PHE A 25 7.70 0.51 -1.24
CA PHE A 25 6.92 1.68 -0.88
C PHE A 25 6.92 2.73 -2.00
N ARG A 26 8.09 3.02 -2.58
CA ARG A 26 8.20 3.97 -3.69
C ARG A 26 7.37 3.54 -4.90
N ARG A 27 7.44 2.27 -5.30
CA ARG A 27 6.65 1.74 -6.43
C ARG A 27 5.15 1.89 -6.18
N VAL A 28 4.69 1.57 -4.97
CA VAL A 28 3.29 1.70 -4.58
C VAL A 28 2.86 3.16 -4.55
N ALA A 29 3.69 4.05 -4.04
CA ALA A 29 3.42 5.49 -4.02
C ALA A 29 3.23 6.06 -5.44
N GLU A 30 4.09 5.68 -6.39
CA GLU A 30 3.97 6.07 -7.81
C GLU A 30 2.62 5.58 -8.41
N ILE A 31 2.21 4.35 -8.12
CA ILE A 31 0.92 3.80 -8.60
C ILE A 31 -0.28 4.55 -8.01
N ILE A 32 -0.24 4.86 -6.71
CA ILE A 32 -1.31 5.60 -6.02
C ILE A 32 -1.37 7.03 -6.57
N GLU A 33 -0.24 7.71 -6.76
CA GLU A 33 -0.20 9.06 -7.31
C GLU A 33 -0.82 9.13 -8.71
N ILE A 34 -0.48 8.19 -9.60
CA ILE A 34 -1.08 8.08 -10.93
C ILE A 34 -2.60 7.88 -10.83
N SER A 35 -3.03 7.03 -9.90
CA SER A 35 -4.46 6.76 -9.67
C SER A 35 -5.19 8.00 -9.15
N PHE A 36 -4.58 8.75 -8.22
CA PHE A 36 -5.15 9.96 -7.65
C PHE A 36 -5.28 11.07 -8.69
N LYS A 37 -4.28 11.22 -9.56
CA LYS A 37 -4.34 12.11 -10.74
C LYS A 37 -5.46 11.72 -11.70
N LYS A 38 -5.63 10.43 -11.96
CA LYS A 38 -6.68 9.94 -12.88
C LYS A 38 -8.09 10.15 -12.33
N TYR A 39 -8.29 9.96 -11.02
CA TYR A 39 -9.63 9.97 -10.41
C TYR A 39 -9.94 11.24 -9.59
N GLY A 40 -9.01 12.20 -9.52
CA GLY A 40 -9.21 13.46 -8.80
C GLY A 40 -9.20 13.31 -7.28
N TYR A 41 -8.45 12.34 -6.75
CA TYR A 41 -8.35 12.11 -5.31
C TYR A 41 -7.23 12.93 -4.66
N ASN A 42 -7.42 13.20 -3.38
CA ASN A 42 -6.47 13.85 -2.48
C ASN A 42 -6.28 12.98 -1.24
N GLY A 43 -5.08 13.00 -0.68
CA GLY A 43 -4.80 12.22 0.53
C GLY A 43 -3.36 12.29 0.98
N ILE A 44 -3.08 11.51 2.02
CA ILE A 44 -1.77 11.39 2.66
C ILE A 44 -1.42 9.90 2.70
N LEU A 45 -0.27 9.56 2.10
CA LEU A 45 0.36 8.24 2.20
C LEU A 45 1.53 8.33 3.19
N ILE A 46 1.47 7.54 4.26
CA ILE A 46 2.48 7.49 5.31
C ILE A 46 3.16 6.13 5.28
N GLY A 47 4.42 6.08 4.87
CA GLY A 47 5.29 4.91 4.94
C GLY A 47 5.92 4.74 6.30
N ASN A 48 5.97 3.51 6.78
CA ASN A 48 6.56 3.10 8.05
C ASN A 48 6.13 3.97 9.25
N PRO A 49 4.81 4.16 9.46
CA PRO A 49 4.31 4.92 10.58
C PRO A 49 4.78 4.30 11.90
N PHE A 50 5.25 5.14 12.81
CA PHE A 50 5.64 4.73 14.15
C PHE A 50 4.94 5.61 15.20
N ASN A 51 4.44 4.98 16.25
CA ASN A 51 3.79 5.64 17.37
C ASN A 51 4.30 5.02 18.67
N GLU A 52 4.93 5.83 19.52
CA GLU A 52 5.50 5.36 20.79
C GLU A 52 4.43 4.81 21.76
N THR A 53 3.24 5.41 21.76
CA THR A 53 2.10 4.97 22.58
C THR A 53 1.47 3.67 22.06
N TYR A 54 1.52 3.44 20.74
CA TYR A 54 0.94 2.28 20.07
C TYR A 54 1.99 1.48 19.28
N TYR A 55 3.11 1.18 19.92
CA TYR A 55 4.29 0.56 19.29
C TYR A 55 4.03 -0.79 18.59
N ARG A 56 2.94 -1.50 18.96
CA ARG A 56 2.55 -2.77 18.34
C ARG A 56 1.92 -2.60 16.97
N PHE A 57 1.46 -1.41 16.64
CA PHE A 57 0.93 -1.10 15.32
C PHE A 57 2.11 -0.87 14.36
N ARG A 58 2.29 -1.80 13.43
CA ARG A 58 3.44 -1.86 12.50
C ARG A 58 2.96 -2.16 11.08
N ALA A 59 2.06 -1.32 10.57
CA ALA A 59 1.73 -1.34 9.15
C ALA A 59 2.92 -0.80 8.35
N ASP A 60 3.13 -1.32 7.13
CA ASP A 60 4.19 -0.83 6.26
C ASP A 60 3.82 0.52 5.64
N ALA A 61 2.52 0.75 5.39
CA ALA A 61 2.01 2.07 5.06
C ALA A 61 0.55 2.28 5.49
N ILE A 62 0.16 3.55 5.59
CA ILE A 62 -1.22 4.00 5.79
C ILE A 62 -1.56 4.98 4.69
N LEU A 63 -2.70 4.79 4.04
CA LEU A 63 -3.28 5.78 3.13
C LEU A 63 -4.57 6.33 3.73
N TYR A 64 -4.60 7.63 3.97
CA TYR A 64 -5.81 8.36 4.31
C TYR A 64 -6.18 9.28 3.15
N TYR A 65 -7.38 9.11 2.60
CA TYR A 65 -7.81 9.87 1.42
C TYR A 65 -9.30 10.18 1.49
N ASN A 66 -9.83 10.90 0.50
CA ASN A 66 -11.21 11.39 0.48
C ASN A 66 -12.27 10.34 0.83
N ASN A 67 -12.05 9.06 0.49
CA ASN A 67 -13.07 8.03 0.62
C ASN A 67 -12.78 7.01 1.73
N GLY A 68 -11.69 7.18 2.50
CA GLY A 68 -11.43 6.31 3.64
C GLY A 68 -9.98 6.19 4.10
N LEU A 69 -9.78 5.19 4.96
CA LEU A 69 -8.50 4.81 5.54
C LEU A 69 -8.15 3.40 5.08
N ILE A 70 -6.96 3.23 4.51
CA ILE A 70 -6.43 1.95 4.04
C ILE A 70 -5.15 1.66 4.80
N LEU A 71 -5.07 0.46 5.37
CA LEU A 71 -3.85 -0.08 5.97
C LEU A 71 -3.16 -0.98 4.95
N ILE A 72 -1.86 -0.77 4.75
CA ILE A 72 -1.06 -1.46 3.73
C ILE A 72 0.04 -2.24 4.45
N ASP A 73 0.13 -3.51 4.13
CA ASP A 73 1.13 -4.45 4.60
C ASP A 73 1.76 -5.09 3.36
N PHE A 74 3.02 -4.80 3.11
CA PHE A 74 3.78 -5.35 2.00
C PHE A 74 4.20 -6.78 2.33
N LYS A 75 4.22 -7.60 1.29
CA LYS A 75 4.69 -8.97 1.34
C LYS A 75 5.51 -9.24 0.09
N ASP A 76 6.78 -9.59 0.30
CA ASP A 76 7.66 -10.03 -0.78
C ASP A 76 7.44 -11.53 -1.00
N TYR A 77 6.60 -11.87 -1.99
CA TYR A 77 6.41 -13.24 -2.42
C TYR A 77 7.27 -13.50 -3.65
N LYS A 78 8.18 -14.48 -3.57
CA LYS A 78 8.91 -15.02 -4.73
C LYS A 78 8.11 -16.15 -5.38
N GLY A 79 7.51 -15.93 -6.53
CA GLY A 79 6.76 -16.94 -7.29
C GLY A 79 5.53 -16.36 -7.96
N ILE A 80 4.68 -17.22 -8.54
CA ILE A 80 3.37 -16.80 -9.08
C ILE A 80 2.37 -16.84 -7.92
N ILE A 81 1.76 -15.69 -7.62
CA ILE A 81 0.65 -15.62 -6.68
C ILE A 81 -0.60 -16.12 -7.41
N ASN A 82 -1.08 -17.29 -7.04
CA ASN A 82 -2.37 -17.79 -7.50
C ASN A 82 -3.47 -17.11 -6.68
N LEU A 83 -4.09 -16.09 -7.29
CA LEU A 83 -5.26 -15.44 -6.69
C LEU A 83 -6.46 -16.39 -6.74
N PRO A 84 -7.29 -16.48 -5.70
CA PRO A 84 -8.51 -17.26 -5.75
C PRO A 84 -9.42 -16.77 -6.89
N GLU A 85 -9.99 -17.69 -7.67
CA GLU A 85 -10.72 -17.37 -8.90
C GLU A 85 -12.03 -16.61 -8.63
N ASN A 86 -12.56 -16.69 -7.41
CA ASN A 86 -13.84 -16.11 -7.04
C ASN A 86 -13.78 -15.31 -5.72
N SER A 87 -14.66 -14.31 -5.61
CA SER A 87 -14.67 -13.32 -4.52
C SER A 87 -14.91 -13.94 -3.14
N ASN A 88 -15.61 -15.07 -3.09
CA ASN A 88 -15.86 -15.80 -1.84
C ASN A 88 -14.55 -16.39 -1.30
N GLU A 89 -13.76 -17.04 -2.15
CA GLU A 89 -12.49 -17.64 -1.75
C GLU A 89 -11.41 -16.60 -1.42
N PHE A 90 -11.45 -15.42 -2.04
CA PHE A 90 -10.56 -14.29 -1.69
C PHE A 90 -10.67 -13.89 -0.22
N SER A 91 -11.88 -13.98 0.35
CA SER A 91 -12.13 -13.60 1.74
C SER A 91 -11.81 -14.70 2.77
N SER A 92 -11.78 -15.97 2.35
CA SER A 92 -11.76 -17.11 3.27
C SER A 92 -10.50 -17.98 3.21
N ASN A 93 -9.76 -17.99 2.10
CA ASN A 93 -8.66 -18.92 1.88
C ASN A 93 -7.29 -18.26 2.11
N LYS A 94 -6.34 -19.05 2.62
CA LYS A 94 -4.94 -18.64 2.72
C LYS A 94 -4.33 -18.52 1.33
N TRP A 95 -3.54 -17.48 1.12
CA TRP A 95 -2.87 -17.21 -0.14
C TRP A 95 -1.65 -18.13 -0.21
N HIS A 96 -1.59 -18.99 -1.22
CA HIS A 96 -0.51 -19.94 -1.41
C HIS A 96 0.39 -19.51 -2.56
N ASN A 97 1.70 -19.72 -2.37
CA ASN A 97 2.70 -19.56 -3.40
C ASN A 97 3.03 -20.94 -3.98
N GLU A 98 3.29 -21.02 -5.28
CA GLU A 98 3.85 -22.22 -5.91
C GLU A 98 5.31 -22.42 -5.48
N SER A 99 5.55 -22.79 -4.21
CA SER A 99 6.82 -23.40 -3.86
C SER A 99 6.71 -24.89 -4.15
N LEU A 100 7.49 -25.38 -5.13
CA LEU A 100 7.66 -26.80 -5.47
C LEU A 100 8.41 -27.60 -4.38
N LYS A 101 8.10 -27.37 -3.10
CA LYS A 101 8.60 -28.14 -1.97
C LYS A 101 7.52 -28.30 -0.91
N ASP A 102 6.56 -29.17 -1.23
CA ASP A 102 6.04 -30.11 -0.24
C ASP A 102 6.83 -31.42 -0.35
#